data_AF-A0A952BDN5-F1
#
_entry.id   AF-A0A952BDN5-F1
#
_cell.length_a   1.000
_cell.length_b   1.000
_cell.length_c   1.000
_cell.angle_alpha   90.00
_cell.angle_beta   90.00
_cell.angle_gamma   90.00
#
_symmetry.space_group_name_H-M   'P 1'
#
loop_
_entity.id
_entity.type
_entity.pdbx_description
1 polymer ?
#
loop_
_entity_poly.entity_id
_entity_poly.type
_entity_poly.pdbx_seq_one_letter_code
_entity_poly.pdbx_strand_id
1 'polypeptide(L)'
;MKKIVYGFITVIVLFFGITVTFQNQHVVDFNYYFGMHWKEPLAWMLLLAFIAGILIGFVSSLRMLLRLQRQLVHARKEQRRVEQEVSNLRALPVKDGV
;
A
#
# COMPACT_ATOMS: atom_id res chain seq x y z
N MET A 1 -11.96 -15.34 -13.09
CA MET A 1 -10.97 -16.19 -12.38
C MET A 1 -10.36 -15.49 -11.17
N LYS A 2 -9.67 -14.34 -11.29
CA LYS A 2 -9.07 -13.63 -10.14
C LYS A 2 -10.04 -13.36 -8.98
N LYS A 3 -11.26 -12.89 -9.25
CA LYS A 3 -12.29 -12.64 -8.22
C LYS A 3 -12.69 -13.92 -7.45
N ILE A 4 -12.76 -15.06 -8.15
CA ILE A 4 -13.10 -16.36 -7.55
C ILE A 4 -11.92 -16.84 -6.69
N VAL A 5 -10.69 -16.70 -7.17
CA VAL A 5 -9.47 -17.03 -6.42
C VAL A 5 -9.38 -16.18 -5.15
N TYR A 6 -9.58 -14.86 -5.24
CA TYR A 6 -9.61 -14.00 -4.05
C TYR A 6 -10.73 -14.39 -3.10
N GLY A 7 -11.94 -14.69 -3.60
CA GLY A 7 -13.04 -15.17 -2.76
C GLY A 7 -12.69 -16.46 -2.03
N PHE A 8 -12.10 -17.43 -2.71
CA PHE A 8 -11.67 -18.70 -2.13
C PHE A 8 -10.59 -18.52 -1.06
N ILE A 9 -9.58 -17.68 -1.33
CA ILE A 9 -8.54 -17.34 -0.36
C ILE A 9 -9.15 -16.66 0.86
N THR A 10 -10.08 -15.71 0.68
CA THR A 10 -10.75 -15.04 1.79
C THR A 10 -11.52 -16.02 2.67
N VAL A 11 -12.24 -16.97 2.07
CA VAL A 11 -12.97 -18.01 2.82
C VAL A 11 -12.01 -18.88 3.63
N ILE A 12 -10.88 -19.30 3.05
CA ILE A 12 -9.86 -20.08 3.77
C ILE A 12 -9.31 -19.28 4.94
N VAL A 13 -8.91 -18.03 4.72
CA VAL A 13 -8.32 -17.18 5.77
C VAL A 13 -9.32 -16.96 6.92
N LEU A 14 -10.59 -16.70 6.60
CA LEU A 14 -11.64 -16.53 7.61
C LEU A 14 -11.88 -17.83 8.38
N PHE A 15 -11.96 -18.98 7.69
CA PHE A 15 -12.14 -20.27 8.32
C PHE A 15 -11.02 -20.55 9.33
N PHE A 16 -9.76 -20.42 8.92
CA PHE A 16 -8.62 -20.59 9.82
C PHE A 16 -8.62 -19.59 10.98
N GLY A 17 -8.92 -18.31 10.72
CA GLY A 17 -9.00 -17.30 11.76
C GLY A 17 -10.05 -17.60 12.83
N ILE A 18 -11.23 -18.06 12.40
CA ILE A 18 -12.32 -18.46 13.32
C ILE A 18 -11.90 -19.69 14.12
N THR A 19 -11.36 -20.73 13.47
CA THR A 19 -10.92 -21.96 14.17
C THR A 19 -9.84 -21.66 15.20
N VAL A 20 -8.85 -20.83 14.86
CA VAL A 20 -7.80 -20.42 15.80
C VAL A 20 -8.40 -19.65 16.98
N THR A 21 -9.32 -18.72 16.73
CA THR A 21 -9.96 -17.93 17.79
C THR A 21 -10.80 -18.81 18.73
N PHE A 22 -11.55 -19.76 18.16
CA PHE A 22 -12.42 -20.65 18.94
C PHE A 22 -11.62 -21.68 19.74
N GLN A 23 -10.56 -22.25 19.15
CA GLN A 23 -9.72 -23.24 19.82
C GLN A 23 -8.82 -22.60 20.88
N ASN A 24 -8.49 -21.31 20.74
CA ASN A 24 -7.60 -20.56 21.63
C ASN A 24 -8.35 -19.44 22.38
N GLN A 25 -9.53 -19.75 22.92
CA GLN A 25 -10.30 -18.82 23.77
C GLN A 25 -9.67 -18.58 25.15
N HIS A 26 -8.50 -19.16 25.42
CA HIS A 26 -7.78 -18.94 26.67
C HIS A 26 -7.41 -17.46 26.82
N VAL A 27 -7.89 -16.87 27.90
CA VAL A 27 -7.54 -15.51 28.31
C VAL A 27 -6.07 -15.51 28.74
N VAL A 28 -5.28 -14.61 28.16
CA VAL A 28 -3.85 -14.48 28.48
C VAL A 28 -3.62 -13.15 29.18
N ASP A 29 -2.84 -13.19 30.26
CA ASP A 29 -2.39 -11.98 30.95
C ASP A 29 -1.31 -11.29 30.12
N PHE A 30 -1.66 -10.17 29.50
CA PHE A 30 -0.73 -9.34 28.75
C PHE A 30 -0.24 -8.18 29.63
N ASN A 31 1.02 -8.28 30.05
CA ASN A 31 1.70 -7.27 30.85
C ASN A 31 2.59 -6.42 29.94
N TYR A 32 2.26 -5.15 29.81
CA TYR A 32 3.00 -4.20 28.99
C TYR A 32 3.55 -3.05 29.84
N TYR A 33 4.38 -2.20 29.23
CA TYR A 33 5.03 -1.08 29.92
C TYR A 33 4.04 -0.20 30.69
N PHE A 34 4.51 0.43 31.77
CA PHE A 34 3.72 1.33 32.65
C PHE A 34 2.61 0.67 33.46
N GLY A 35 2.72 -0.63 33.78
CA GLY A 35 1.70 -1.33 34.56
C GLY A 35 0.40 -1.54 33.79
N MET A 36 0.48 -1.58 32.45
CA MET A 36 -0.66 -1.96 31.62
C MET A 36 -0.87 -3.46 31.71
N HIS A 37 -2.02 -3.86 32.24
CA HIS A 37 -2.42 -5.25 32.39
C HIS A 37 -3.74 -5.48 31.65
N TRP A 38 -3.70 -6.29 30.60
CA TRP A 38 -4.86 -6.57 29.76
C TRP A 38 -5.14 -8.08 29.83
N LYS A 39 -6.40 -8.45 30.07
CA LYS A 39 -6.84 -9.85 30.17
C LYS A 39 -7.83 -10.13 29.06
N GLU A 40 -7.32 -10.41 27.88
CA GLU A 40 -8.11 -10.72 26.69
C GLU A 40 -7.61 -12.02 26.04
N PRO A 41 -8.43 -12.69 25.21
CA PRO A 41 -7.98 -13.83 24.41
C PRO A 41 -6.82 -13.43 23.49
N LEU A 42 -5.82 -14.30 23.35
CA LEU A 42 -4.61 -14.07 22.54
C LEU A 42 -4.91 -13.57 21.11
N ALA A 43 -6.01 -14.05 20.51
CA ALA A 43 -6.46 -13.65 19.19
C ALA A 43 -6.68 -12.13 19.06
N TRP A 44 -7.20 -11.46 20.10
CA TRP A 44 -7.42 -10.01 20.10
C TRP A 44 -6.10 -9.24 20.07
N MET A 45 -5.11 -9.65 20.87
CA MET A 45 -3.79 -9.02 20.87
C MET A 45 -3.09 -9.19 19.51
N LEU A 46 -3.17 -10.38 18.92
CA LEU A 46 -2.61 -10.64 17.59
C LEU A 46 -3.30 -9.79 16.51
N LEU A 47 -4.62 -9.65 16.58
CA LEU A 47 -5.39 -8.82 15.66
C LEU A 47 -5.00 -7.34 15.77
N LEU A 48 -4.86 -6.81 16.99
CA LEU A 48 -4.40 -5.43 17.21
C LEU A 48 -2.98 -5.21 16.69
N ALA A 49 -2.05 -6.13 16.96
CA ALA A 49 -0.69 -6.07 16.45
C ALA A 49 -0.66 -6.10 14.92
N PHE A 50 -1.50 -6.93 14.30
CA PHE A 50 -1.62 -7.01 12.85
C PHE A 50 -2.17 -5.71 12.24
N ILE A 51 -3.24 -5.14 12.82
CA ILE A 51 -3.78 -3.85 12.39
C ILE A 51 -2.71 -2.75 12.50
N ALA A 52 -1.99 -2.69 13.63
CA ALA A 52 -0.91 -1.75 13.81
C ALA A 52 0.18 -1.92 12.75
N GLY A 53 0.58 -3.16 12.44
CA GLY A 53 1.52 -3.48 11.37
C GLY A 53 1.03 -3.01 9.99
N ILE A 54 -0.25 -3.22 9.66
CA ILE A 54 -0.86 -2.74 8.41
C ILE A 54 -0.80 -1.21 8.35
N LEU A 55 -1.17 -0.52 9.44
CA LEU A 55 -1.15 0.94 9.47
C LEU A 55 0.28 1.48 9.25
N ILE A 56 1.27 0.90 9.92
CA ILE A 56 2.67 1.26 9.75
C ILE A 56 3.15 0.99 8.31
N GLY A 57 2.80 -0.16 7.76
CA GLY A 57 3.12 -0.52 6.36
C GLY A 57 2.46 0.43 5.36
N PHE A 58 1.19 0.77 5.58
CA PHE A 58 0.44 1.72 4.76
C PHE A 58 1.10 3.09 4.77
N VAL A 59 1.38 3.65 5.96
CA VAL A 59 2.07 4.94 6.11
C VAL A 59 3.44 4.94 5.43
N SER A 60 4.18 3.83 5.53
CA SER A 60 5.47 3.66 4.86
C SER A 60 5.31 3.69 3.33
N SER A 61 4.26 3.05 2.80
CA SER A 61 3.98 3.01 1.36
C SER A 61 3.53 4.35 0.78
N LEU A 62 2.89 5.22 1.58
CA LEU A 62 2.46 6.55 1.15
C LEU A 62 3.63 7.41 0.66
N ARG A 63 4.80 7.31 1.32
CA ARG A 63 6.01 8.05 0.90
C ARG A 63 6.44 7.66 -0.51
N MET A 64 6.42 6.36 -0.81
CA MET A 64 6.72 5.84 -2.15
C MET A 64 5.70 6.35 -3.16
N LEU A 65 4.40 6.26 -2.85
CA LEU A 65 3.35 6.72 -3.75
C LEU A 65 3.49 8.21 -4.10
N LEU A 66 3.76 9.07 -3.11
CA LEU A 66 3.99 10.50 -3.33
C LEU A 66 5.21 10.76 -4.23
N ARG A 67 6.30 10.00 -4.05
CA ARG A 67 7.48 10.10 -4.92
C ARG A 67 7.14 9.72 -6.36
N LEU A 68 6.41 8.62 -6.56
CA LEU A 68 5.97 8.20 -7.89
C LEU A 68 5.07 9.24 -8.56
N GLN A 69 4.12 9.83 -7.83
CA GLN A 69 3.27 10.88 -8.39
C GLN A 69 4.09 12.11 -8.84
N ARG A 70 5.08 12.54 -8.04
CA ARG A 70 5.98 13.63 -8.43
C ARG A 70 6.75 13.28 -9.71
N GLN A 71 7.32 12.08 -9.77
CA GLN A 71 8.03 11.61 -10.96
C GLN A 71 7.13 11.57 -12.20
N LEU A 72 5.87 11.13 -12.07
CA LEU A 72 4.90 11.15 -13.17
C LEU A 72 4.61 12.58 -13.67
N VAL A 73 4.47 13.55 -12.75
CA VAL A 73 4.24 14.95 -13.14
C VAL A 73 5.47 15.52 -13.86
N HIS A 74 6.68 15.26 -13.34
CA HIS A 74 7.92 15.71 -13.98
C HIS A 74 8.11 15.09 -15.36
N ALA A 75 7.96 13.77 -15.49
CA ALA A 75 8.08 13.07 -16.76
C ALA A 75 7.09 13.59 -17.81
N ARG A 76 5.82 13.84 -17.41
CA ARG A 76 4.82 14.44 -18.31
C ARG A 76 5.17 15.85 -18.76
N LYS A 77 5.75 16.68 -17.88
CA LYS A 77 6.19 18.03 -18.24
C LYS A 77 7.35 17.99 -19.24
N GLU A 78 8.30 17.09 -19.02
CA GLU A 78 9.46 16.94 -19.90
C GLU A 78 9.05 16.42 -21.29
N GLN A 79 8.13 15.46 -21.34
CA GLN A 79 7.56 14.98 -22.59
C GLN A 79 6.90 16.10 -23.40
N ARG A 80 6.08 16.95 -22.74
CA ARG A 80 5.47 18.12 -23.40
C ARG A 80 6.49 19.13 -23.91
N ARG A 81 7.58 19.34 -23.18
CA ARG A 81 8.65 20.26 -23.60
C ARG A 81 9.35 19.75 -24.85
N VAL A 82 9.69 18.46 -24.87
CA VAL A 82 10.31 17.82 -26.04
C VAL A 82 9.38 17.88 -27.26
N GLU A 83 8.09 17.62 -27.08
CA GLU A 83 7.09 17.75 -28.15
C GLU A 83 7.01 19.20 -28.70
N GLN A 84 7.06 20.21 -27.82
CA GLN A 84 7.07 21.61 -28.22
C GLN A 84 8.37 22.00 -28.95
N GLU A 85 9.52 21.53 -28.49
CA GLU A 85 10.81 21.78 -29.16
C GLU A 85 10.83 21.16 -30.57
N VAL A 86 10.35 19.92 -30.73
CA VAL A 86 10.21 19.28 -32.05
C VAL A 86 9.24 20.05 -32.93
N SER A 87 8.10 20.52 -32.39
CA SER A 87 7.14 21.30 -33.17
C SER A 87 7.71 22.67 -33.60
N ASN A 88 8.42 23.36 -32.71
CA ASN A 88 9.04 24.65 -33.00
C ASN A 88 10.13 24.51 -34.06
N LEU A 89 10.95 23.46 -33.98
CA LEU A 89 11.99 23.17 -34.98
C LEU A 89 11.39 22.84 -36.35
N ARG A 90 10.24 22.14 -36.41
CA ARG A 90 9.52 21.88 -37.66
C ARG A 90 8.83 23.11 -38.24
N ALA A 91 8.50 24.08 -37.40
CA ALA A 91 7.88 25.34 -37.82
C ALA A 91 8.91 26.38 -38.30
N LEU A 92 10.21 26.14 -38.12
CA LEU A 92 11.24 26.99 -38.71
C LEU A 92 11.26 26.75 -40.22
N PRO A 93 11.05 27.80 -41.05
CA PRO A 93 11.24 27.67 -42.49
C PRO A 93 12.70 27.28 -42.72
N VAL A 94 12.92 26.21 -43.50
CA VAL A 94 14.26 25.84 -43.97
C VAL A 94 14.79 27.08 -44.66
N LYS A 95 15.79 27.71 -44.05
CA LYS A 95 16.50 28.81 -44.67
C LYS A 95 17.34 28.14 -45.75
N ASP A 96 16.71 27.95 -46.91
CA ASP A 96 17.37 27.53 -48.13
C ASP A 96 18.45 28.58 -48.39
N GLY A 97 19.67 28.21 -48.00
CA GLY A 97 20.87 28.94 -48.33
C GLY A 97 20.98 28.91 -49.84
N VAL A 98 21.00 30.11 -50.40
CA VAL A 98 21.43 30.49 -51.75
C VAL A 98 22.55 29.59 -52.28
#